data_AF-A0A538KSC3-F1
#
_entry.id   AF-A0A538KSC3-F1
#
_cell.length_a   1.000
_cell.length_b   1.000
_cell.length_c   1.000
_cell.angle_alpha   90.00
_cell.angle_beta   90.00
_cell.angle_gamma   90.00
#
_symmetry.space_group_name_H-M   'P 1'
#
loop_
_entity.id
_entity.type
_entity.pdbx_description
1 polymer ?
#
loop_
_entity_poly.entity_id
_entity_poly.type
_entity_poly.pdbx_seq_one_letter_code
_entity_poly.pdbx_strand_id
1 'polypeptide(L)' 'MFEQTIVLLGSATDFAVVCQACESRGLGFGEEQSSLVRGKLGLAHDLAWTECERGHRIRAVRTGRDVHVEMTSSLW' A
#
# COMPACT_ATOMS: atom_id res chain seq x y z
N MET A 1 5.92 4.60 -13.66
CA MET A 1 4.96 3.97 -12.73
C MET A 1 5.35 4.37 -11.33
N PHE A 2 4.44 4.92 -10.52
CA PHE A 2 4.74 5.31 -9.13
C PHE A 2 4.29 4.22 -8.18
N GLU A 3 5.15 3.88 -7.21
CA GLU A 3 4.87 2.92 -6.14
C GLU A 3 5.18 3.57 -4.80
N GLN A 4 4.25 3.46 -3.85
CA GLN A 4 4.47 3.81 -2.45
C GLN A 4 4.25 2.60 -1.55
N THR A 5 4.99 2.52 -0.45
CA THR A 5 4.82 1.49 0.58
C THR A 5 4.25 2.09 1.85
N ILE A 6 3.26 1.42 2.43
CA ILE A 6 2.77 1.69 3.78
C ILE A 6 3.07 0.50 4.69
N VAL A 7 3.25 0.80 5.97
CA VAL A 7 3.44 -0.19 7.02
C VAL A 7 2.20 -0.24 7.89
N LEU A 8 1.61 -1.43 8.01
CA LEU A 8 0.53 -1.72 8.94
C LEU A 8 1.12 -2.38 10.17
N LEU A 9 0.80 -1.84 11.34
CA LEU A 9 1.27 -2.35 12.62
C LEU A 9 0.26 -3.29 13.25
N GLY A 10 0.76 -4.36 13.88
CA GLY A 10 -0.05 -5.29 14.65
C GLY A 10 -1.11 -6.01 13.81
N SER A 11 -2.35 -6.02 14.28
CA SER A 11 -3.47 -6.71 13.67
C SER A 11 -4.34 -5.83 12.77
N ALA A 12 -3.86 -4.66 12.33
CA ALA A 12 -4.59 -3.80 11.42
C ALA A 12 -4.89 -4.53 10.09
N THR A 13 -6.16 -4.50 9.67
CA THR A 13 -6.65 -5.20 8.48
C THR A 13 -7.25 -4.28 7.44
N ASP A 14 -7.73 -3.10 7.83
CA ASP A 14 -8.17 -2.05 6.94
C ASP A 14 -7.17 -0.89 6.99
N PHE A 15 -6.98 -0.21 5.86
CA PHE A 15 -6.16 0.98 5.80
C PHE A 15 -6.74 2.02 4.84
N ALA A 16 -6.43 3.27 5.13
CA ALA A 16 -6.65 4.39 4.25
C ALA A 16 -5.35 5.21 4.18
N VAL A 17 -4.90 5.54 2.98
CA VAL A 17 -3.65 6.25 2.74
C VAL A 17 -3.81 7.27 1.64
N VAL A 18 -3.13 8.40 1.75
CA VAL A 18 -3.00 9.36 0.67
C VAL A 18 -2.01 8.84 -0.38
N CYS A 19 -2.41 8.85 -1.64
CA CYS A 19 -1.51 8.61 -2.77
C CYS A 19 -0.59 9.82 -2.92
N GLN A 20 0.69 9.67 -2.54
CA GLN A 20 1.69 10.72 -2.54
C GLN A 20 1.93 11.30 -3.94
N ALA A 21 1.82 10.49 -5.00
CA ALA A 21 1.93 11.00 -6.37
C ALA A 21 0.73 11.86 -6.79
N CYS A 22 -0.47 11.58 -6.27
CA CYS A 22 -1.64 12.44 -6.51
C CYS A 22 -1.57 13.72 -5.66
N GLU A 23 -1.14 13.60 -4.41
CA GLU A 23 -0.97 14.75 -3.49
C GLU A 23 0.13 15.71 -3.97
N SER A 24 1.31 15.19 -4.32
CA SER A 24 2.47 15.99 -4.75
C SER A 24 2.27 16.71 -6.07
N ARG A 25 1.40 16.20 -6.94
CA ARG A 25 1.01 16.89 -8.18
C ARG A 25 0.16 18.12 -7.93
N GLY A 26 -0.33 18.32 -6.70
CA GLY A 26 -1.23 19.38 -6.32
C GLY A 26 -2.46 19.32 -7.19
N LEU A 27 -3.47 18.54 -6.79
CA LEU A 27 -4.77 18.52 -7.47
C LEU A 27 -5.12 19.97 -7.83
N GLY A 28 -5.07 20.28 -9.13
CA GLY A 28 -5.36 21.63 -9.60
C GLY A 28 -6.75 22.00 -9.11
N PHE A 29 -6.96 23.26 -8.72
CA PHE A 29 -8.29 23.75 -8.29
C PHE A 29 -9.37 23.22 -9.24
N GLY A 30 -10.18 22.23 -8.78
CA GLY A 30 -11.25 21.60 -9.56
C GLY A 30 -11.13 20.09 -9.84
N GLU A 31 -10.03 19.40 -9.52
CA GLU A 31 -10.00 17.92 -9.57
C GLU A 31 -10.69 17.31 -8.32
N GLU A 32 -11.90 16.75 -8.50
CA GLU A 32 -12.70 16.09 -7.45
C GLU A 32 -12.16 14.70 -7.03
N GLN A 33 -11.10 14.19 -7.67
CA GLN A 33 -10.60 12.85 -7.35
C GLN A 33 -9.83 12.87 -6.03
N SER A 34 -10.36 12.15 -5.05
CA SER A 34 -9.72 12.01 -3.76
C SER A 34 -8.35 11.36 -3.91
N SER A 35 -7.33 11.96 -3.30
CA SER A 35 -6.04 11.31 -3.14
C SER A 35 -6.09 10.15 -2.14
N LEU A 36 -7.23 9.91 -1.47
CA LEU A 36 -7.41 8.85 -0.49
C LEU A 36 -7.66 7.51 -1.17
N VAL A 37 -6.78 6.54 -0.89
CA VAL A 37 -6.89 5.16 -1.33
C VAL A 37 -7.21 4.29 -0.11
N ARG A 38 -8.21 3.43 -0.25
CA ARG A 38 -8.59 2.46 0.78
C ARG A 38 -8.19 1.07 0.34
N GLY A 39 -7.82 0.23 1.30
CA GLY A 39 -7.48 -1.16 1.02
C GLY A 39 -7.57 -2.03 2.26
N LYS A 40 -7.39 -3.33 2.05
CA LYS A 40 -7.41 -4.33 3.11
C LYS A 40 -6.18 -5.22 3.02
N LEU A 41 -5.70 -5.66 4.18
CA LEU A 41 -4.70 -6.69 4.33
C LEU A 41 -5.24 -7.74 5.31
N GLY A 42 -5.64 -8.90 4.79
CA GLY A 42 -6.11 -9.99 5.65
C GLY A 42 -5.08 -10.38 6.72
N LEU A 43 -5.54 -10.91 7.85
CA LEU A 43 -4.64 -11.33 8.93
C LEU A 43 -3.67 -12.44 8.48
N ALA A 44 -4.05 -13.28 7.52
CA ALA A 44 -3.20 -14.37 7.01
C ALA A 44 -2.11 -13.91 6.02
N HIS A 45 -2.03 -12.62 5.70
CA HIS A 45 -1.11 -12.08 4.70
C HIS A 45 -0.29 -10.95 5.29
N ASP A 46 1.00 -10.90 4.96
CA ASP A 46 1.87 -9.79 5.34
C ASP A 46 2.10 -8.78 4.22
N LEU A 47 1.52 -9.05 3.04
CA LEU A 47 1.64 -8.22 1.85
C LEU A 47 0.29 -8.11 1.12
N ALA A 48 -0.07 -6.89 0.71
CA ALA A 48 -1.16 -6.63 -0.21
C ALA A 48 -0.83 -5.47 -1.14
N TRP A 49 -1.56 -5.41 -2.25
CA TRP A 49 -1.49 -4.34 -3.23
C TRP A 49 -2.87 -3.71 -3.41
N THR A 50 -2.89 -2.40 -3.60
CA THR A 50 -4.04 -1.66 -4.09
C THR A 50 -3.57 -0.56 -5.04
N GLU A 51 -4.50 0.02 -5.79
CA GLU A 51 -4.22 1.08 -6.75
C GLU A 51 -5.13 2.28 -6.51
N CYS A 52 -4.63 3.48 -6.79
CA CYS A 52 -5.49 4.66 -6.89
C CYS A 52 -6.18 4.72 -8.27
N GLU A 53 -7.18 5.58 -8.42
CA GLU A 53 -7.92 5.76 -9.68
C GLU A 53 -7.04 6.16 -10.89
N ARG A 54 -5.84 6.68 -10.63
CA ARG A 54 -4.85 7.06 -11.66
C ARG A 54 -3.81 5.97 -11.93
N GLY A 55 -3.96 4.77 -11.35
CA GLY A 55 -3.08 3.63 -11.57
C GLY A 55 -1.73 3.68 -10.82
N HIS A 56 -1.61 4.49 -9.77
CA HIS A 56 -0.45 4.42 -8.88
C HIS A 56 -0.61 3.25 -7.91
N ARG A 57 0.47 2.51 -7.66
CA ARG A 57 0.44 1.31 -6.81
C ARG A 57 0.78 1.64 -5.36
N ILE A 58 0.03 1.06 -4.45
CA ILE A 58 0.23 1.11 -3.01
C ILE A 58 0.52 -0.31 -2.54
N ARG A 59 1.71 -0.51 -1.99
CA ARG A 59 2.11 -1.75 -1.33
C ARG A 59 1.84 -1.62 0.17
N ALA A 60 0.99 -2.47 0.73
CA ALA A 60 0.79 -2.57 2.17
C ALA A 60 1.61 -3.74 2.72
N VAL A 61 2.47 -3.47 3.70
CA VAL A 61 3.29 -4.47 4.37
C VAL A 61 2.93 -4.49 5.86
N ARG A 62 2.66 -5.67 6.42
CA ARG A 62 2.50 -5.82 7.87
C ARG A 62 3.85 -6.07 8.52
N THR A 63 4.11 -5.38 9.64
CA THR A 63 5.27 -5.64 10.49
C THR A 63 4.82 -5.91 11.93
N GLY A 64 5.61 -6.68 12.66
CA GLY A 64 5.35 -7.00 14.08
C GLY A 64 4.54 -8.29 14.33
N ARG A 65 4.20 -9.05 13.28
CA ARG A 65 4.12 -10.52 13.39
C ARG A 65 5.50 -11.07 13.07
N ASP A 66 5.93 -12.16 13.69
CA ASP A 66 7.14 -12.87 13.30
C ASP A 66 7.10 -13.08 11.79
N VAL A 67 7.87 -12.29 11.05
CA VAL A 67 7.95 -12.40 9.59
C VAL A 67 8.71 -13.70 9.35
N HIS A 68 7.98 -14.77 9.03
CA HIS A 68 8.59 -15.96 8.47
C HIS A 68 9.07 -15.62 7.06
N VAL A 69 10.27 -15.06 6.96
CA VAL A 69 11.00 -14.99 5.71
C VAL A 69 11.47 -16.40 5.40
N GLU A 70 10.74 -17.13 4.56
CA GLU A 70 11.31 -18.30 3.91
C GLU A 70 12.37 -17.81 2.92
N MET A 71 13.64 -18.08 3.24
CA MET A 71 14.73 -17.93 2.29
C MET A 71 14.46 -18.91 1.15
N THR A 72 13.93 -18.42 0.03
CA THR A 72 13.98 -19.17 -1.22
C THR A 72 15.45 -19.28 -1.60
N SER A 73 16.05 -20.45 -1.40
CA SER A 73 17.38 -20.75 -1.92
C SER A 73 17.39 -20.43 -3.41
N SER A 74 18.43 -19.72 -3.87
CA SER A 74 18.67 -19.56 -5.30
C SER A 74 18.69 -20.95 -5.94
N LEU A 75 17.73 -21.21 -6.82
CA LEU A 75 18.05 -22.04 -7.97
C LEU A 75 19.14 -21.27 -8.72
N TRP A 76 20.09 -21.97 -9.33
CA TRP A 76 21.32 -21.49 -10.01
C TRP A 76 22.47 -21.02 -9.11
#